data_AF-A0AAN7P5E1-F1
#
_entry.id   AF-A0AAN7P5E1-F1
#
_cell.length_a   1.000
_cell.length_b   1.000
_cell.length_c   1.000
_cell.angle_alpha   90.00
_cell.angle_beta   90.00
_cell.angle_gamma   90.00
#
_symmetry.space_group_name_H-M   'P 1'
#
loop_
_entity.id
_entity.type
_entity.pdbx_description
1 polymer ?
#
loop_
_entity_poly.entity_id
_entity_poly.type
_entity_poly.pdbx_seq_one_letter_code
_entity_poly.pdbx_strand_id
1 'polypeptide(L)'
;MQDKVNAVIQKTGINFNITEELDEARRIGKYNERKTRPIMIKLMKESTKMNILKNAKTLKGTDIWIDEDYPKEVQEERRRLIPYMKEARNKGYKALIRYDKLIINNETYRTKDLEKDEKHENGETSDKSRQKKL
;
A
#
# COMPACT_ATOMS: atom_id res chain seq x y z
N MET A 1 -9.06 -23.47 -0.11
CA MET A 1 -8.50 -22.15 -0.56
C MET A 1 -9.33 -21.03 0.02
N GLN A 2 -10.64 -21.08 -0.18
CA GLN A 2 -11.62 -20.22 0.48
C GLN A 2 -11.46 -20.26 2.01
N ASP A 3 -11.13 -21.41 2.60
CA ASP A 3 -10.83 -21.55 4.05
C ASP A 3 -9.69 -20.65 4.51
N LYS A 4 -8.64 -20.50 3.68
CA LYS A 4 -7.52 -19.59 3.98
C LYS A 4 -7.97 -18.13 3.90
N VAL A 5 -8.80 -17.79 2.92
CA VAL A 5 -9.38 -16.45 2.79
C VAL A 5 -10.21 -16.12 4.03
N ASN A 6 -11.10 -17.03 4.43
CA ASN A 6 -11.93 -16.87 5.62
C ASN A 6 -11.08 -16.73 6.89
N ALA A 7 -10.10 -17.61 7.10
CA ALA A 7 -9.21 -17.55 8.25
C ALA A 7 -8.43 -16.22 8.33
N VAL A 8 -8.04 -15.64 7.19
CA VAL A 8 -7.37 -14.33 7.16
C VAL A 8 -8.36 -13.20 7.44
N ILE A 9 -9.56 -13.23 6.86
CA ILE A 9 -10.56 -12.18 7.07
C ILE A 9 -11.08 -12.20 8.51
N GLN A 10 -11.27 -13.36 9.12
CA GLN A 10 -11.65 -13.47 10.54
C GLN A 10 -10.62 -12.81 11.48
N LYS A 11 -9.32 -12.86 11.14
CA LYS A 11 -8.27 -12.12 11.89
C LYS A 11 -8.41 -10.60 11.81
N THR A 12 -9.17 -10.08 10.85
CA THR A 12 -9.50 -8.65 10.78
C THR A 12 -10.64 -8.26 11.72
N GLY A 13 -11.30 -9.23 12.38
CA GLY A 13 -12.44 -8.99 13.27
C GLY A 13 -13.76 -8.73 12.55
N ILE A 14 -13.80 -8.94 11.24
CA ILE A 14 -15.00 -8.76 10.41
C ILE A 14 -15.78 -10.07 10.35
N ASN A 15 -17.09 -9.99 10.53
CA ASN A 15 -18.00 -11.08 10.20
C ASN A 15 -18.07 -11.20 8.67
N PHE A 16 -17.52 -12.28 8.11
CA PHE A 16 -17.41 -12.49 6.67
C PHE A 16 -18.08 -13.81 6.29
N ASN A 17 -19.09 -13.73 5.42
CA ASN A 17 -19.76 -14.92 4.90
C ASN A 17 -19.25 -15.23 3.49
N ILE A 18 -18.48 -16.30 3.35
CA ILE A 18 -17.88 -16.69 2.07
C ILE A 18 -18.93 -16.81 0.96
N THR A 19 -20.10 -17.44 1.22
CA THR A 19 -21.08 -17.72 0.15
C THR A 19 -21.79 -16.47 -0.36
N GLU A 20 -21.88 -15.41 0.46
CA GLU A 20 -22.59 -14.17 0.12
C GLU A 20 -21.65 -13.03 -0.29
N GLU A 21 -20.37 -13.11 0.07
CA GLU A 21 -19.43 -12.01 -0.11
C GLU A 21 -18.28 -12.32 -1.06
N LEU A 22 -17.90 -13.59 -1.24
CA LEU A 22 -16.82 -14.00 -2.14
C LEU A 22 -17.37 -14.41 -3.51
N ASP A 23 -16.95 -13.72 -4.56
CA ASP A 23 -17.26 -14.06 -5.95
C ASP A 23 -16.21 -15.05 -6.51
N GLU A 24 -14.92 -14.69 -6.40
CA GLU A 24 -13.83 -15.51 -6.91
C GLU A 24 -12.64 -15.49 -5.96
N ALA A 25 -11.88 -16.59 -5.91
CA ALA A 25 -10.56 -16.63 -5.29
C ALA A 25 -9.61 -17.43 -6.17
N ARG A 26 -8.40 -16.91 -6.40
CA ARG A 26 -7.35 -17.62 -7.14
C ARG A 26 -5.96 -17.22 -6.67
N ARG A 27 -4.99 -18.10 -6.87
CA ARG A 27 -3.57 -17.76 -6.63
C ARG A 27 -2.97 -17.06 -7.84
N ILE A 28 -2.14 -16.07 -7.60
CA ILE A 28 -1.42 -15.34 -8.64
C ILE A 28 0.08 -15.63 -8.62
N GLY A 29 0.71 -15.54 -9.79
CA GLY A 29 2.13 -15.78 -9.99
C GLY A 29 2.50 -17.27 -10.16
N LYS A 30 3.77 -17.49 -10.54
CA LYS A 30 4.35 -18.83 -10.72
C LYS A 30 4.54 -19.51 -9.36
N TYR A 31 4.36 -20.83 -9.33
CA TYR A 31 4.63 -21.62 -8.13
C TYR A 31 6.13 -21.55 -7.77
N ASN A 32 6.42 -21.44 -6.48
CA ASN A 32 7.77 -21.45 -5.93
C ASN A 32 7.71 -22.08 -4.54
N GLU A 33 8.51 -23.11 -4.29
CA GLU A 33 8.52 -23.85 -3.02
C GLU A 33 8.94 -22.98 -1.82
N ARG A 34 9.78 -21.96 -2.06
CA ARG A 34 10.27 -21.05 -1.01
C ARG A 34 9.32 -19.91 -0.68
N LYS A 35 8.28 -19.67 -1.49
CA LYS A 35 7.41 -18.49 -1.37
C LYS A 35 5.94 -18.84 -1.56
N THR A 36 5.12 -18.50 -0.57
CA THR A 36 3.67 -18.61 -0.70
C THR A 36 3.16 -17.61 -1.74
N ARG A 37 2.46 -18.11 -2.77
CA ARG A 37 1.80 -17.27 -3.78
C ARG A 37 0.68 -16.43 -3.15
N PRO A 38 0.54 -15.14 -3.50
CA PRO A 38 -0.60 -14.34 -3.06
C PRO A 38 -1.92 -14.93 -3.55
N ILE A 39 -3.00 -14.66 -2.80
CA ILE A 39 -4.37 -15.00 -3.18
C ILE A 39 -5.04 -13.69 -3.59
N MET A 40 -5.52 -13.65 -4.83
CA MET A 40 -6.39 -12.60 -5.34
C MET A 40 -7.83 -13.04 -5.11
N ILE A 41 -8.64 -12.14 -4.55
CA ILE A 41 -10.06 -12.37 -4.31
C ILE A 41 -10.88 -11.31 -5.03
N LYS A 42 -12.03 -11.71 -5.55
CA LYS A 42 -13.07 -10.82 -6.05
C LYS A 42 -14.25 -10.93 -5.10
N LEU A 43 -14.75 -9.79 -4.65
CA LEU A 43 -15.85 -9.71 -3.71
C LEU A 43 -17.13 -9.30 -4.43
N MET A 44 -18.28 -9.75 -3.94
CA MET A 44 -19.58 -9.39 -4.51
C MET A 44 -19.95 -7.92 -4.26
N LYS A 45 -19.45 -7.32 -3.16
CA LYS A 45 -19.80 -5.96 -2.72
C LYS A 45 -18.56 -5.13 -2.43
N GLU A 46 -18.52 -3.90 -2.96
CA GLU A 46 -17.44 -2.94 -2.67
C GLU A 46 -17.45 -2.52 -1.19
N SER A 47 -18.61 -2.48 -0.54
CA SER A 47 -18.71 -2.16 0.90
C SER A 47 -17.93 -3.16 1.76
N THR A 48 -18.00 -4.46 1.44
CA THR A 48 -17.24 -5.51 2.11
C THR A 48 -15.75 -5.32 1.89
N LYS A 49 -15.32 -5.03 0.65
CA LYS A 49 -13.92 -4.70 0.33
C LYS A 49 -13.41 -3.54 1.19
N MET A 50 -14.16 -2.45 1.25
CA MET A 50 -13.79 -1.25 2.03
C MET A 50 -13.71 -1.54 3.52
N ASN A 51 -14.61 -2.36 4.05
CA ASN A 51 -14.58 -2.78 5.45
C ASN A 51 -13.33 -3.62 5.76
N ILE A 52 -12.99 -4.58 4.90
CA ILE A 52 -11.79 -5.41 5.02
C ILE A 52 -10.53 -4.55 4.99
N LEU A 53 -10.39 -3.65 4.02
CA LEU A 53 -9.22 -2.77 3.90
C LEU A 53 -9.06 -1.83 5.10
N LYS A 54 -10.17 -1.29 5.63
CA LYS A 54 -10.16 -0.43 6.83
C LYS A 54 -9.62 -1.17 8.06
N ASN A 55 -9.92 -2.46 8.19
CA ASN A 55 -9.51 -3.29 9.32
C ASN A 55 -8.21 -4.06 9.07
N ALA A 56 -7.66 -4.08 7.84
CA ALA A 56 -6.39 -4.74 7.54
C ALA A 56 -5.22 -4.29 8.43
N LYS A 57 -5.30 -3.08 9.01
CA LYS A 57 -4.34 -2.58 10.01
C LYS A 57 -4.22 -3.46 11.27
N THR A 58 -5.22 -4.29 11.59
CA THR A 58 -5.15 -5.22 12.74
C THR A 58 -4.19 -6.38 12.48
N LEU A 59 -3.83 -6.62 11.22
CA LEU A 59 -2.84 -7.64 10.82
C LEU A 59 -1.39 -7.18 11.05
N LYS A 60 -1.17 -5.92 11.48
CA LYS A 60 0.17 -5.44 11.85
C LYS A 60 0.76 -6.31 12.96
N GLY A 61 2.03 -6.70 12.79
CA GLY A 61 2.71 -7.63 13.69
C GLY A 61 2.54 -9.11 13.29
N THR A 62 1.75 -9.40 12.25
CA THR A 62 1.71 -10.71 11.59
C THR A 62 2.47 -10.67 10.27
N ASP A 63 2.74 -11.86 9.70
CA ASP A 63 3.33 -12.01 8.36
C ASP A 63 2.29 -11.96 7.22
N ILE A 64 1.11 -11.39 7.48
CA ILE A 64 -0.01 -11.34 6.55
C ILE A 64 -0.35 -9.88 6.26
N TRP A 65 -0.54 -9.56 4.99
CA TRP A 65 -1.03 -8.25 4.56
C TRP A 65 -2.19 -8.41 3.57
N ILE A 66 -3.05 -7.41 3.54
CA ILE A 66 -4.13 -7.25 2.57
C ILE A 66 -3.91 -5.89 1.92
N ASP A 67 -3.87 -5.87 0.59
CA ASP A 67 -3.77 -4.63 -0.21
C ASP A 67 -4.69 -4.76 -1.42
N GLU A 68 -4.96 -3.65 -2.09
CA GLU A 68 -5.78 -3.60 -3.30
C GLU A 68 -5.01 -4.13 -4.53
N ASP A 69 -5.75 -4.73 -5.46
CA ASP A 69 -5.22 -5.13 -6.76
C ASP A 69 -5.28 -3.95 -7.75
N TYR A 70 -4.20 -3.18 -7.80
CA TYR A 70 -4.10 -2.04 -8.71
C TYR A 70 -3.52 -2.43 -10.08
N PRO A 71 -3.84 -1.68 -11.15
CA PRO A 71 -3.14 -1.78 -12.43
C PRO A 71 -1.63 -1.59 -12.29
N LYS A 72 -0.85 -2.15 -13.21
CA LYS A 72 0.62 -2.18 -13.14
C LYS A 72 1.21 -0.78 -13.03
N GLU A 73 0.66 0.19 -13.75
CA GLU A 73 1.09 1.58 -13.75
C GLU A 73 0.97 2.19 -12.34
N VAL A 74 -0.16 1.95 -11.67
CA VAL A 74 -0.40 2.43 -10.30
C VAL A 74 0.52 1.71 -9.31
N GLN A 75 0.77 0.42 -9.49
CA GLN A 75 1.72 -0.33 -8.64
C GLN A 75 3.14 0.23 -8.75
N GLU A 76 3.57 0.62 -9.95
CA GLU A 76 4.87 1.23 -10.19
C GLU A 76 4.99 2.62 -9.55
N GLU A 77 3.97 3.47 -9.71
CA GLU A 77 3.93 4.77 -9.05
C GLU A 77 3.95 4.63 -7.53
N ARG A 78 3.14 3.72 -6.96
CA ARG A 78 3.19 3.41 -5.51
C ARG A 78 4.57 2.98 -5.06
N ARG A 79 5.27 2.15 -5.84
CA ARG A 79 6.64 1.72 -5.53
C ARG A 79 7.60 2.91 -5.44
N ARG A 80 7.47 3.89 -6.34
CA ARG A 80 8.27 5.13 -6.32
C ARG A 80 7.90 6.05 -5.16
N LEU A 81 6.63 6.08 -4.74
CA LEU A 81 6.17 6.92 -3.62
C LEU A 81 6.50 6.36 -2.22
N ILE A 82 6.68 5.04 -2.08
CA ILE A 82 6.94 4.39 -0.79
C ILE A 82 8.18 4.94 -0.06
N PRO A 83 9.35 5.16 -0.70
CA PRO A 83 10.52 5.78 -0.08
C PRO A 83 10.21 7.14 0.55
N TYR A 84 9.62 8.07 -0.21
CA TYR A 84 9.25 9.39 0.30
C TYR A 84 8.24 9.33 1.44
N MET A 85 7.25 8.42 1.35
CA MET A 85 6.30 8.19 2.45
C MET A 85 7.02 7.75 3.73
N LYS A 86 8.01 6.85 3.62
CA LYS A 86 8.80 6.39 4.78
C LYS A 86 9.66 7.51 5.34
N GLU A 87 10.32 8.29 4.48
CA GLU A 87 11.14 9.43 4.89
C GLU A 87 10.29 10.48 5.63
N ALA A 88 9.15 10.87 5.07
CA ALA A 88 8.23 11.81 5.70
C ALA A 88 7.76 11.32 7.08
N ARG A 89 7.47 10.02 7.22
CA ARG A 89 7.13 9.41 8.52
C ARG A 89 8.30 9.46 9.50
N ASN A 90 9.53 9.21 9.04
CA ASN A 90 10.74 9.28 9.87
C ASN A 90 11.00 10.71 10.37
N LYS A 91 10.66 11.73 9.57
CA LYS A 91 10.68 13.15 9.95
C LYS A 91 9.52 13.55 10.90
N GLY A 92 8.61 12.63 11.23
CA GLY A 92 7.48 12.86 12.13
C GLY A 92 6.20 13.35 11.44
N TYR A 93 6.17 13.41 10.11
CA TYR A 93 4.99 13.85 9.36
C TYR A 93 3.93 12.75 9.22
N LYS A 94 2.65 13.17 9.13
CA LYS A 94 1.54 12.25 8.82
C LYS A 94 1.53 11.97 7.32
N ALA A 95 2.15 10.88 6.90
CA ALA A 95 2.21 10.48 5.50
C ALA A 95 1.47 9.17 5.19
N LEU A 96 0.74 9.12 4.07
CA LEU A 96 0.07 7.92 3.55
C LEU A 96 -0.05 7.97 2.02
N ILE A 97 -0.15 6.81 1.37
CA ILE A 97 -0.39 6.72 -0.08
C ILE A 97 -1.85 6.32 -0.31
N ARG A 98 -2.57 7.06 -1.17
CA ARG A 98 -3.90 6.69 -1.69
C ARG A 98 -3.83 6.56 -3.19
N TYR A 99 -4.19 5.38 -3.69
CA TYR A 99 -4.08 5.07 -5.12
C TYR A 99 -2.64 5.34 -5.61
N ASP A 100 -2.45 6.32 -6.50
CA ASP A 100 -1.19 6.78 -7.11
C ASP A 100 -0.64 8.10 -6.52
N LYS A 101 -1.10 8.51 -5.33
CA LYS A 101 -0.73 9.80 -4.71
C LYS A 101 -0.20 9.65 -3.31
N LEU A 102 0.82 10.44 -2.98
CA LEU A 102 1.35 10.58 -1.63
C LEU A 102 0.66 11.77 -0.95
N ILE A 103 0.17 11.56 0.27
CA ILE A 103 -0.47 12.60 1.09
C ILE A 103 0.38 12.81 2.33
N ILE A 104 0.92 14.01 2.52
CA ILE A 104 1.71 14.42 3.69
C ILE A 104 1.03 15.63 4.33
N ASN A 105 0.63 15.54 5.61
CA ASN A 105 -0.03 16.63 6.34
C ASN A 105 -1.20 17.28 5.56
N ASN A 106 -1.98 16.47 4.86
CA ASN A 106 -3.12 16.84 4.00
C ASN A 106 -2.77 17.46 2.64
N GLU A 107 -1.49 17.63 2.31
CA GLU A 107 -1.05 18.03 0.97
C GLU A 107 -0.78 16.80 0.10
N THR A 108 -1.06 16.92 -1.20
CA THR A 108 -1.01 15.80 -2.14
C THR A 108 0.13 16.00 -3.14
N TYR A 109 0.96 14.97 -3.27
CA TYR A 109 2.16 14.95 -4.11
C TYR A 109 2.06 13.79 -5.11
N ARG A 110 2.49 14.04 -6.35
CA ARG A 110 2.70 13.00 -7.37
C ARG A 110 4.20 12.76 -7.53
N THR A 111 4.55 11.62 -8.11
CA THR A 111 5.95 11.22 -8.34
C THR A 111 6.75 12.29 -9.11
N LYS A 112 6.12 12.93 -10.11
CA LYS A 112 6.74 13.99 -10.93
C LYS A 112 7.11 15.24 -10.13
N ASP A 113 6.44 15.49 -9.02
CA ASP A 113 6.71 16.65 -8.16
C ASP A 113 7.95 16.37 -7.30
N LEU A 114 8.10 15.13 -6.82
CA LEU A 114 9.18 14.69 -5.93
C LEU A 114 10.50 14.43 -6.67
N GLU A 115 10.45 13.93 -7.90
CA GLU A 115 11.65 13.70 -8.74
C GLU A 115 12.36 15.00 -9.15
N LYS A 116 11.67 16.15 -9.09
CA LYS A 116 12.28 17.45 -9.38
C LYS A 116 13.17 17.92 -8.22
N ASP A 117 12.74 17.68 -6.99
CA ASP A 117 13.47 18.07 -5.79
C ASP A 117 14.79 17.26 -5.66
N GLU A 118 14.77 15.96 -6.00
CA GLU A 118 15.99 15.14 -6.02
C GLU A 118 17.02 15.59 -7.06
N LYS A 119 16.57 16.12 -8.21
CA LYS A 119 17.48 16.62 -9.25
C LYS A 119 18.13 17.95 -8.86
N HIS A 120 17.45 18.75 -8.03
CA HIS A 120 18.02 19.98 -7.49
C HIS A 120 19.03 19.70 -6.36
N GLU A 121 18.76 18.74 -5.47
CA GLU A 121 19.69 18.40 -4.39
C GLU A 121 20.96 17.66 -4.87
N ASN A 122 20.86 16.81 -5.89
CA ASN A 122 22.04 16.10 -6.45
C ASN A 122 22.89 16.96 -7.41
N GLY A 123 22.44 18.18 -7.73
CA GLY A 123 23.15 19.13 -8.60
C GLY A 123 24.01 20.15 -7.86
N GLU A 124 23.90 20.25 -6.54
CA GLU A 124 24.63 21.24 -5.72
C GLU A 124 25.60 20.56 -4.75
N THR A 125 26.71 20.05 -5.28
CA THR A 125 27.95 19.89 -4.50
C THR A 125 28.93 20.98 -4.88
N SER A 126 28.69 22.21 -4.40
CA SER A 126 29.70 23.17 -3.94
C SER A 126 29.05 24.54 -3.73
N ASP A 127 28.48 24.81 -2.55
CA ASP A 127 28.95 25.95 -1.74
C ASP A 127 28.31 25.99 -0.34
N LYS A 128 29.10 26.44 0.63
CA LYS A 128 28.68 26.59 2.03
C LYS A 128 27.80 27.83 2.20
N SER A 129 26.51 27.68 2.48
CA SER A 129 25.76 28.57 3.40
C SER A 129 24.28 28.22 3.53
N ARG A 130 23.79 28.13 4.79
CA ARG A 130 22.46 28.58 5.30
C ARG A 130 21.27 28.49 4.30
N GLN A 131 20.20 27.72 4.55
CA GLN A 131 19.14 27.99 5.53
C GLN A 131 18.02 26.91 5.38
N LYS A 132 17.26 26.66 6.45
CA LYS A 132 16.11 25.72 6.61
C LYS A 132 15.03 25.72 5.50
N LYS A 133 14.53 24.51 5.18
CA LYS A 133 13.12 24.03 4.96
C LYS A 133 13.20 22.79 4.04
N LEU A 134 12.52 21.65 4.20
CA LEU A 134 11.32 21.19 4.91
C LEU A 134 11.52 19.74 5.42
#